data_AF-A0A8N5F232-F1
#
_entry.id   AF-A0A8N5F232-F1
#
_cell.length_a   1.000
_cell.length_b   1.000
_cell.length_c   1.000
_cell.angle_alpha   90.00
_cell.angle_beta   90.00
_cell.angle_gamma   90.00
#
_symmetry.space_group_name_H-M   'P 1'
#
loop_
_entity.id
_entity.type
_entity.pdbx_description
1 polymer ?
#
loop_
_entity_poly.entity_id
_entity_poly.type
_entity_poly.pdbx_seq_one_letter_code
_entity_poly.pdbx_strand_id
1 'polypeptide(L)'
;MKNSRCQRIEAAALGWSLRDFGISVDGRTDMDGDGLVDVAVGAQGAAVVLRHRDPPGSFQIPFFKDCGDDDECVTDLVLKATTDIVGSRQSPHILRKGRRRMLVQVELENRGENAYNASLWLQLPGNLHFSSLVLQEPSSVKLECSTLGGQRRRCSVGYPVFRSQAKVSFTLELEFSCSVLLDRAELP
;
A
#
# COMPACT_ATOMS: atom_id res chain seq x y z
N MET A 1 -32.01 26.53 14.35
CA MET A 1 -31.39 25.21 14.63
C MET A 1 -31.50 24.36 13.37
N LYS A 2 -30.40 24.12 12.64
CA LYS A 2 -30.41 23.22 11.47
C LYS A 2 -30.40 21.78 11.98
N ASN A 3 -31.47 21.05 11.66
CA ASN A 3 -31.64 19.67 12.06
C ASN A 3 -30.80 18.80 11.10
N SER A 4 -29.49 18.69 11.37
CA SER A 4 -28.58 17.89 10.55
C SER A 4 -28.81 16.41 10.85
N ARG A 5 -29.61 15.73 10.03
CA ARG A 5 -29.68 14.26 10.05
C ARG A 5 -28.37 13.72 9.49
N CYS A 6 -27.54 13.15 10.36
CA CYS A 6 -26.35 12.42 9.97
C CYS A 6 -26.69 10.93 9.93
N GLN A 7 -26.44 10.28 8.81
CA GLN A 7 -26.60 8.84 8.66
C GLN A 7 -25.21 8.20 8.61
N ARG A 8 -24.98 7.19 9.45
CA ARG A 8 -23.76 6.40 9.47
C ARG A 8 -24.08 5.04 8.86
N ILE A 9 -23.28 4.62 7.88
CA ILE A 9 -23.44 3.34 7.20
C ILE A 9 -22.18 2.54 7.44
N GLU A 10 -22.34 1.38 8.07
CA GLU A 10 -21.23 0.49 8.38
C GLU A 10 -21.07 -0.55 7.28
N ALA A 11 -19.84 -0.79 6.82
CA ALA A 11 -19.56 -1.78 5.78
C ALA A 11 -20.12 -3.18 6.13
N ALA A 12 -20.16 -3.53 7.42
CA ALA A 12 -20.73 -4.78 7.90
C ALA A 12 -22.24 -4.94 7.63
N ALA A 13 -22.98 -3.83 7.48
CA ALA A 13 -24.40 -3.84 7.19
C ALA A 13 -24.72 -4.17 5.71
N LEU A 14 -23.72 -4.11 4.82
CA LEU A 14 -23.87 -4.30 3.39
C LEU A 14 -23.47 -5.71 2.90
N GLY A 15 -23.19 -6.64 3.84
CA GLY A 15 -22.80 -8.02 3.56
C GLY A 15 -21.31 -8.31 3.79
N TRP A 16 -20.94 -9.59 3.72
CA TRP A 16 -19.61 -10.04 4.16
C TRP A 16 -18.57 -9.83 3.05
N SER A 17 -17.44 -9.19 3.42
CA SER A 17 -16.15 -9.03 2.69
C SER A 17 -15.81 -7.70 2.02
N LEU A 18 -16.55 -6.60 2.23
CA LEU A 18 -16.09 -5.27 1.77
C LEU A 18 -14.84 -4.84 2.54
N ARG A 19 -13.69 -4.83 1.85
CA ARG A 19 -12.43 -4.24 2.34
C ARG A 19 -12.32 -2.83 1.79
N ASP A 20 -11.83 -1.90 2.60
CA ASP A 20 -11.61 -0.50 2.21
C ASP A 20 -12.91 0.21 1.74
N PHE A 21 -14.06 -0.11 2.36
CA PHE A 21 -15.32 0.58 2.08
C PHE A 21 -15.21 2.08 2.36
N GLY A 22 -15.58 2.91 1.39
CA GLY A 22 -15.44 4.37 1.47
C GLY A 22 -14.16 4.91 0.86
N ILE A 23 -13.32 4.08 0.22
CA ILE A 23 -12.08 4.53 -0.44
C ILE A 23 -12.32 5.46 -1.63
N SER A 24 -13.46 5.31 -2.30
CA SER A 24 -13.91 6.17 -3.39
C SER A 24 -15.37 6.54 -3.14
N VAL A 25 -15.72 7.81 -3.23
CA VAL A 25 -17.09 8.29 -3.03
C VAL A 25 -17.40 9.27 -4.15
N ASP A 26 -18.47 9.02 -4.89
CA ASP A 26 -19.03 9.97 -5.85
C ASP A 26 -20.52 10.16 -5.59
N GLY A 27 -21.05 11.34 -5.90
CA GLY A 27 -22.43 11.70 -5.58
C GLY A 27 -22.88 12.91 -6.36
N ARG A 28 -22.82 12.82 -7.69
CA ARG A 28 -23.13 13.94 -8.60
C ARG A 28 -24.34 13.72 -9.49
N THR A 29 -24.90 12.52 -9.46
CA THR A 29 -25.93 12.10 -10.43
C THR A 29 -27.00 11.28 -9.72
N ASP A 30 -28.23 11.53 -10.14
CA ASP A 30 -29.39 10.70 -9.87
C ASP A 30 -29.38 9.54 -10.89
N MET A 31 -29.13 8.31 -10.42
CA MET A 31 -28.97 7.14 -11.29
C MET A 31 -30.27 6.37 -11.52
N ASP A 32 -31.30 6.57 -10.69
CA ASP A 32 -32.60 5.90 -10.85
C ASP A 32 -33.71 6.84 -11.36
N GLY A 33 -33.42 8.14 -11.47
CA GLY A 33 -34.31 9.16 -12.02
C GLY A 33 -35.37 9.63 -11.04
N ASP A 34 -35.18 9.44 -9.73
CA ASP A 34 -36.16 9.84 -8.70
C ASP A 34 -36.09 11.33 -8.31
N GLY A 35 -35.15 12.07 -8.89
CA GLY A 35 -34.89 13.48 -8.64
C GLY A 35 -33.93 13.74 -7.49
N LEU A 36 -33.31 12.70 -6.91
CA LEU A 36 -32.37 12.80 -5.79
C LEU A 36 -30.98 12.31 -6.20
N VAL A 37 -29.95 12.96 -5.66
CA VAL A 37 -28.57 12.59 -5.96
C VAL A 37 -28.23 11.30 -5.23
N ASP A 38 -27.85 10.27 -5.99
CA ASP A 38 -27.36 9.02 -5.44
C ASP A 38 -25.90 9.13 -5.03
N VAL A 39 -25.50 8.35 -4.02
CA VAL A 39 -24.11 8.29 -3.56
C VAL A 39 -23.50 6.92 -3.88
N ALA A 40 -22.55 6.90 -4.79
CA ALA A 40 -21.70 5.76 -5.08
C ALA A 40 -20.58 5.67 -4.04
N VAL A 41 -20.50 4.55 -3.31
CA VAL A 41 -19.41 4.27 -2.36
C VAL A 41 -18.63 3.04 -2.80
N GLY A 42 -17.33 3.19 -2.91
CA GLY A 42 -16.42 2.15 -3.35
C GLY A 42 -15.74 1.35 -2.27
N ALA A 43 -15.46 0.10 -2.60
CA ALA A 43 -14.65 -0.83 -1.82
C ALA A 43 -13.77 -1.67 -2.77
N GLN A 44 -12.82 -2.40 -2.21
CA GLN A 44 -11.98 -3.32 -2.99
C GLN A 44 -12.86 -4.40 -3.66
N GLY A 45 -13.01 -4.31 -4.99
CA GLY A 45 -13.73 -5.29 -5.81
C GLY A 45 -15.24 -5.10 -5.90
N ALA A 46 -15.82 -4.06 -5.30
CA ALA A 46 -17.26 -3.80 -5.33
C ALA A 46 -17.60 -2.32 -5.12
N ALA A 47 -18.72 -1.88 -5.70
CA ALA A 47 -19.31 -0.57 -5.44
C ALA A 47 -20.73 -0.73 -4.90
N VAL A 48 -21.12 0.17 -4.00
CA VAL A 48 -22.47 0.23 -3.41
C VAL A 48 -23.07 1.58 -3.76
N VAL A 49 -24.22 1.58 -4.43
CA VAL A 49 -25.03 2.80 -4.60
C VAL A 49 -25.93 2.93 -3.37
N LEU A 50 -25.86 4.07 -2.70
CA LEU A 50 -26.78 4.47 -1.65
C LEU A 50 -27.83 5.38 -2.28
N ARG A 51 -29.05 4.87 -2.36
CA ARG A 51 -30.20 5.59 -2.91
C ARG A 51 -31.09 6.11 -1.78
N HIS A 52 -31.84 7.17 -2.06
CA HIS A 52 -32.77 7.71 -1.07
C HIS A 52 -34.00 6.80 -0.85
N ARG A 53 -34.36 5.97 -1.84
CA ARG A 53 -35.39 4.93 -1.75
C ARG A 53 -34.81 3.62 -2.25
N ASP A 54 -34.76 2.58 -1.41
CA ASP A 54 -34.26 1.26 -1.79
C ASP A 54 -35.10 0.63 -2.93
N PRO A 55 -34.52 0.33 -4.11
CA PRO A 55 -35.09 -0.63 -5.04
C PRO A 55 -34.38 -1.98 -4.86
N PRO A 56 -35.08 -3.13 -5.01
CA PRO A 56 -34.46 -4.44 -4.94
C PRO A 56 -33.63 -4.66 -6.22
N GLY A 57 -32.32 -4.48 -6.14
CA GLY A 57 -31.42 -4.80 -7.24
C GLY A 57 -29.99 -4.41 -6.94
N SER A 58 -29.07 -5.36 -6.96
CA SER A 58 -27.63 -5.10 -6.92
C SER A 58 -27.19 -4.48 -8.25
N PHE A 59 -26.80 -3.21 -8.25
CA PHE A 59 -26.16 -2.55 -9.39
C PHE A 59 -24.66 -2.47 -9.12
N GLN A 60 -23.84 -2.89 -10.09
CA GLN A 60 -22.39 -2.72 -10.05
C GLN A 60 -22.05 -1.36 -10.67
N ILE A 61 -21.45 -0.45 -9.89
CA ILE A 61 -20.94 0.82 -10.40
C ILE A 61 -19.48 0.59 -10.84
N PRO A 62 -19.14 0.87 -12.10
CA PRO A 62 -17.75 0.85 -12.52
C PRO A 62 -16.99 1.98 -11.81
N PHE A 63 -15.88 1.65 -11.14
CA PHE A 63 -14.96 2.68 -10.69
C PHE A 63 -14.25 3.24 -11.90
N PHE A 64 -14.43 4.53 -12.15
CA PHE A 64 -13.61 5.23 -13.13
C PHE A 64 -12.17 5.23 -12.62
N LYS A 65 -11.35 4.39 -13.24
CA LYS A 65 -9.91 4.40 -13.03
C LYS A 65 -9.32 5.16 -14.19
N ASP A 66 -8.32 5.99 -13.92
CA ASP A 66 -7.58 6.69 -14.97
C ASP A 66 -6.61 5.69 -15.64
N CYS A 67 -7.16 4.71 -16.38
CA CYS A 67 -6.46 3.61 -17.06
C CYS A 67 -6.51 3.73 -18.60
N GLY A 68 -6.80 4.92 -19.14
CA GLY A 68 -6.96 5.09 -20.59
C GLY A 68 -8.32 4.60 -21.12
N ASP A 69 -8.36 4.18 -22.39
CA ASP A 69 -9.59 3.92 -23.14
C ASP A 69 -10.13 2.48 -22.98
N ASP A 70 -9.33 1.56 -22.43
CA ASP A 70 -9.66 0.13 -22.27
C ASP A 70 -10.11 -0.25 -20.85
N ASP A 71 -10.16 0.73 -19.93
CA ASP A 71 -10.49 0.57 -18.52
C ASP A 71 -9.61 -0.46 -17.75
N GLU A 72 -8.49 -0.93 -18.34
CA GLU A 72 -7.62 -1.96 -17.78
C GLU A 72 -6.22 -1.41 -17.49
N CYS A 73 -5.96 -1.01 -16.24
CA CYS A 73 -4.64 -0.50 -15.86
C CYS A 73 -3.55 -1.59 -15.93
N VAL A 74 -2.67 -1.48 -16.93
CA VAL A 74 -1.45 -2.27 -17.05
C VAL A 74 -0.28 -1.50 -16.45
N THR A 75 0.10 -1.89 -15.23
CA THR A 75 1.16 -1.25 -14.46
C THR A 75 2.52 -1.94 -14.65
N ASP A 76 3.62 -1.18 -14.62
CA ASP A 76 4.98 -1.73 -14.61
C ASP A 76 5.75 -1.19 -13.40
N LEU A 77 5.69 -1.94 -12.29
CA LEU A 77 6.34 -1.57 -11.03
C LEU A 77 7.77 -2.13 -10.96
N VAL A 78 8.76 -1.25 -11.06
CA VAL A 78 10.17 -1.62 -11.04
C VAL A 78 10.78 -1.27 -9.70
N LEU A 79 11.22 -2.31 -8.97
CA LEU A 79 11.88 -2.20 -7.68
C LEU A 79 13.39 -2.38 -7.83
N LYS A 80 14.17 -1.42 -7.32
CA LYS A 80 15.61 -1.53 -7.16
C LYS A 80 15.97 -1.36 -5.69
N ALA A 81 16.84 -2.23 -5.20
CA ALA A 81 17.34 -2.16 -3.82
C ALA A 81 18.86 -2.32 -3.82
N THR A 82 19.55 -1.40 -3.16
CA THR A 82 21.00 -1.41 -2.98
C THR A 82 21.33 -1.34 -1.49
N THR A 83 22.34 -2.09 -1.09
CA THR A 83 22.76 -2.19 0.32
C THR A 83 24.08 -1.47 0.53
N ASP A 84 24.25 -0.86 1.70
CA ASP A 84 25.52 -0.24 2.12
C ASP A 84 26.60 -1.26 2.53
N ILE A 85 26.23 -2.54 2.52
CA ILE A 85 27.09 -3.68 2.74
C ILE A 85 27.35 -4.35 1.39
N VAL A 86 28.63 -4.48 1.04
CA VAL A 86 29.08 -5.18 -0.17
C VAL A 86 29.57 -6.57 0.23
N GLY A 87 28.84 -7.59 -0.21
CA GLY A 87 29.18 -8.99 -0.01
C GLY A 87 28.35 -9.87 -0.95
N SER A 88 28.87 -11.05 -1.26
CA SER A 88 28.20 -12.04 -2.09
C SER A 88 28.17 -13.40 -1.40
N ARG A 89 27.52 -14.39 -2.02
CA ARG A 89 27.63 -15.79 -1.55
C ARG A 89 29.06 -16.32 -1.60
N GLN A 90 29.90 -15.82 -2.51
CA GLN A 90 31.29 -16.26 -2.70
C GLN A 90 32.28 -15.42 -1.87
N SER A 91 31.89 -14.21 -1.50
CA SER A 91 32.68 -13.25 -0.72
C SER A 91 31.78 -12.59 0.34
N PRO A 92 31.42 -13.32 1.41
CA PRO A 92 30.51 -12.81 2.42
C PRO A 92 31.10 -11.59 3.11
N HIS A 93 30.26 -10.59 3.39
CA HIS A 93 30.71 -9.43 4.14
C HIS A 93 30.86 -9.77 5.61
N ILE A 94 32.05 -9.54 6.17
CA ILE A 94 32.33 -9.77 7.59
C ILE A 94 31.93 -8.53 8.38
N LEU A 95 30.93 -8.68 9.26
CA LEU A 95 30.52 -7.62 10.18
C LEU A 95 31.59 -7.41 11.25
N ARG A 96 32.25 -6.26 11.22
CA ARG A 96 33.24 -5.87 12.23
C ARG A 96 32.59 -5.23 13.45
N LYS A 97 33.21 -5.43 14.62
CA LYS A 97 32.82 -4.81 15.90
C LYS A 97 32.71 -3.28 15.70
N GLY A 98 31.48 -2.76 15.69
CA GLY A 98 31.19 -1.34 15.50
C GLY A 98 30.01 -1.05 14.57
N ARG A 99 29.74 -1.92 13.57
CA ARG A 99 28.60 -1.73 12.66
C ARG A 99 27.39 -2.52 13.15
N ARG A 100 26.40 -1.82 13.71
CA ARG A 100 25.15 -2.41 14.25
C ARG A 100 23.96 -2.31 13.29
N ARG A 101 24.10 -1.50 12.24
CA ARG A 101 23.04 -1.17 11.28
C ARG A 101 23.45 -1.51 9.86
N MET A 102 22.46 -1.90 9.07
CA MET A 102 22.52 -2.09 7.63
C MET A 102 21.50 -1.15 7.00
N LEU A 103 21.92 -0.41 5.99
CA LEU A 103 21.07 0.52 5.26
C LEU A 103 20.75 -0.06 3.89
N VAL A 104 19.47 -0.07 3.53
CA VAL A 104 19.00 -0.48 2.21
C VAL A 104 18.35 0.72 1.55
N GLN A 105 18.97 1.22 0.49
CA GLN A 105 18.38 2.22 -0.38
C GLN A 105 17.43 1.52 -1.34
N VAL A 106 16.17 1.93 -1.36
CA VAL A 106 15.13 1.35 -2.19
C VAL A 106 14.57 2.44 -3.09
N GLU A 107 14.42 2.09 -4.36
CA GLU A 107 13.80 2.90 -5.39
C GLU A 107 12.66 2.07 -6.01
N LEU A 108 11.45 2.61 -5.97
CA LEU A 108 10.29 2.05 -6.65
C LEU A 108 9.80 3.05 -7.70
N GLU A 109 9.65 2.57 -8.93
CA GLU A 109 9.21 3.35 -10.09
C GLU A 109 8.01 2.66 -10.73
N ASN A 110 6.97 3.40 -11.06
CA ASN A 110 5.88 2.91 -11.90
C ASN A 110 6.06 3.43 -13.32
N ARG A 111 6.44 2.55 -14.25
CA ARG A 111 6.70 2.90 -15.65
C ARG A 111 5.51 2.69 -16.57
N GLY A 112 4.47 2.02 -16.06
CA GLY A 112 3.22 1.76 -16.77
C GLY A 112 2.12 2.72 -16.33
N GLU A 113 0.88 2.24 -16.34
CA GLU A 113 -0.30 2.99 -15.94
C GLU A 113 -0.47 3.08 -14.42
N ASN A 114 -1.55 3.72 -13.95
CA ASN A 114 -1.78 3.95 -12.54
C ASN A 114 -1.91 2.64 -11.73
N ALA A 115 -1.15 2.53 -10.65
CA ALA A 115 -1.19 1.37 -9.76
C ALA A 115 -2.05 1.65 -8.52
N TYR A 116 -3.26 1.10 -8.52
CA TYR A 116 -4.17 1.19 -7.38
C TYR A 116 -3.79 0.20 -6.28
N ASN A 117 -3.83 0.66 -5.04
CA ASN A 117 -3.50 -0.15 -3.87
C ASN A 117 -2.08 -0.77 -3.91
N ALA A 118 -1.14 -0.07 -4.57
CA ALA A 118 0.25 -0.47 -4.69
C ALA A 118 0.86 -0.70 -3.30
N SER A 119 1.45 -1.88 -3.10
CA SER A 119 1.95 -2.32 -1.80
C SER A 119 3.28 -3.03 -1.93
N LEU A 120 4.23 -2.69 -1.06
CA LEU A 120 5.50 -3.39 -0.92
C LEU A 120 5.43 -4.39 0.23
N TRP A 121 5.94 -5.60 -0.02
CA TRP A 121 6.03 -6.66 0.97
C TRP A 121 7.48 -6.85 1.38
N LEU A 122 7.79 -6.50 2.62
CA LEU A 122 9.13 -6.64 3.18
C LEU A 122 9.20 -7.93 3.99
N GLN A 123 10.07 -8.84 3.57
CA GLN A 123 10.39 -10.07 4.28
C GLN A 123 11.82 -9.98 4.79
N LEU A 124 11.99 -9.72 6.08
CA LEU A 124 13.30 -9.62 6.70
C LEU A 124 13.76 -11.01 7.19
N PRO A 125 15.06 -11.33 7.08
CA PRO A 125 15.61 -12.54 7.66
C PRO A 125 15.66 -12.43 9.19
N GLY A 126 15.67 -13.57 9.89
CA GLY A 126 15.57 -13.61 11.36
C GLY A 126 16.71 -12.89 12.12
N ASN A 127 17.85 -12.69 11.47
CA ASN A 127 19.01 -11.98 12.01
C ASN A 127 18.97 -10.45 11.77
N LEU A 128 17.93 -9.92 11.11
CA LEU A 128 17.73 -8.50 10.89
C LEU A 128 16.40 -8.04 11.51
N HIS A 129 16.44 -6.92 12.20
CA HIS A 129 15.27 -6.27 12.78
C HIS A 129 15.03 -4.94 12.06
N PHE A 130 13.76 -4.65 11.76
CA PHE A 130 13.39 -3.34 11.20
C PHE A 130 13.57 -2.25 12.25
N SER A 131 14.40 -1.25 11.97
CA SER A 131 14.57 -0.07 12.84
C SER A 131 13.67 1.07 12.38
N SER A 132 13.88 1.58 11.16
CA SER A 132 13.13 2.71 10.63
C SER A 132 13.05 2.71 9.10
N LEU A 133 12.18 3.56 8.56
CA LEU A 133 12.09 3.88 7.12
C LEU A 133 12.13 5.39 6.97
N VAL A 134 13.04 5.89 6.15
CA VAL A 134 13.24 7.32 5.91
C VAL A 134 13.00 7.63 4.43
N LEU A 135 12.01 8.48 4.15
CA LEU A 135 11.74 8.96 2.79
C LEU A 135 12.81 9.95 2.34
N GLN A 136 13.24 9.85 1.09
CA GLN A 136 14.12 10.85 0.50
C GLN A 136 13.28 12.01 -0.02
N GLU A 137 13.51 13.22 0.50
CA GLU A 137 12.82 14.43 0.05
C GLU A 137 13.53 15.12 -1.13
N PRO A 138 12.78 15.75 -2.05
CA PRO A 138 11.32 15.87 -2.07
C PRO A 138 10.63 14.60 -2.61
N SER A 139 9.63 14.11 -1.88
CA SER A 139 8.81 12.96 -2.28
C SER A 139 7.33 13.36 -2.25
N SER A 140 6.66 13.30 -3.41
CA SER A 140 5.21 13.50 -3.51
C SER A 140 4.41 12.24 -3.16
N VAL A 141 5.10 11.13 -2.92
CA VAL A 141 4.51 9.81 -2.67
C VAL A 141 4.55 9.50 -1.18
N LYS A 142 3.38 9.23 -0.59
CA LYS A 142 3.28 8.81 0.81
C LYS A 142 3.54 7.31 0.95
N LEU A 143 4.25 6.93 2.00
CA LEU A 143 4.54 5.54 2.34
C LEU A 143 4.11 5.26 3.78
N GLU A 144 3.28 4.24 3.96
CA GLU A 144 2.76 3.85 5.27
C GLU A 144 2.95 2.34 5.47
N CYS A 145 3.71 1.95 6.50
CA CYS A 145 4.05 0.55 6.77
C CYS A 145 3.34 0.00 7.99
N SER A 146 2.77 -1.19 7.86
CA SER A 146 2.15 -1.97 8.93
C SER A 146 2.88 -3.30 9.14
N THR A 147 2.93 -3.76 10.39
CA THR A 147 3.50 -5.06 10.76
C THR A 147 2.47 -6.16 10.55
N LEU A 148 2.85 -7.24 9.86
CA LEU A 148 1.95 -8.36 9.56
C LEU A 148 2.21 -9.62 10.39
N GLY A 149 3.26 -9.60 11.22
CA GLY A 149 3.64 -10.70 12.11
C GLY A 149 5.02 -11.27 11.78
N GLY A 150 5.80 -11.54 12.83
CA GLY A 150 7.21 -11.92 12.71
C GLY A 150 8.03 -10.82 12.03
N GLN A 151 8.91 -11.22 11.11
CA GLN A 151 9.79 -10.32 10.35
C GLN A 151 9.17 -9.84 9.01
N ARG A 152 7.84 -9.77 8.94
CA ARG A 152 7.08 -9.33 7.75
C ARG A 152 6.39 -8.00 7.95
N ARG A 153 6.50 -7.12 6.96
CA ARG A 153 5.82 -5.83 6.92
C ARG A 153 5.20 -5.57 5.55
N ARG A 154 4.09 -4.85 5.52
CA ARG A 154 3.46 -4.35 4.31
C ARG A 154 3.47 -2.83 4.31
N CYS A 155 3.98 -2.24 3.25
CA CYS A 155 4.02 -0.80 3.06
C CYS A 155 3.12 -0.38 1.90
N SER A 156 2.09 0.40 2.18
CA SER A 156 1.23 1.03 1.17
C SER A 156 2.01 2.16 0.50
N VAL A 157 2.00 2.21 -0.83
CA VAL A 157 2.73 3.21 -1.62
C VAL A 157 1.75 4.09 -2.37
N GLY A 158 1.78 5.39 -2.09
CA GLY A 158 1.00 6.39 -2.81
C GLY A 158 -0.51 6.23 -2.65
N TYR A 159 -0.99 5.61 -1.56
CA TYR A 159 -2.42 5.34 -1.38
C TYR A 159 -3.27 6.61 -1.62
N PRO A 160 -4.33 6.53 -2.45
CA PRO A 160 -4.92 5.31 -3.05
C PRO A 160 -4.28 4.86 -4.38
N VAL A 161 -3.50 5.71 -5.03
CA VAL A 161 -2.96 5.48 -6.38
C VAL A 161 -1.48 5.88 -6.49
N PHE A 162 -0.63 4.91 -6.82
CA PHE A 162 0.73 5.16 -7.23
C PHE A 162 0.76 5.46 -8.72
N ARG A 163 0.89 6.74 -9.06
CA ARG A 163 0.64 7.25 -10.41
C ARG A 163 1.62 6.73 -11.45
N SER A 164 1.18 6.75 -12.71
CA SER A 164 2.07 6.52 -13.86
C SER A 164 3.27 7.47 -13.83
N GLN A 165 4.45 6.95 -14.17
CA GLN A 165 5.75 7.63 -14.14
C GLN A 165 6.16 8.16 -12.76
N ALA A 166 5.43 7.81 -11.69
CA ALA A 166 5.80 8.20 -10.35
C ALA A 166 6.98 7.36 -9.85
N LYS A 167 7.83 8.01 -9.06
CA LYS A 167 9.02 7.41 -8.48
C LYS A 167 9.12 7.78 -7.02
N VAL A 168 9.48 6.81 -6.19
CA VAL A 168 9.71 7.03 -4.77
C VAL A 168 11.00 6.35 -4.33
N SER A 169 11.81 7.08 -3.58
CA SER A 169 13.07 6.60 -3.02
C SER A 169 13.05 6.74 -1.50
N PHE A 170 13.48 5.68 -0.82
CA PHE A 170 13.54 5.66 0.64
C PHE A 170 14.68 4.77 1.13
N THR A 171 15.12 5.01 2.36
CA THR A 171 16.14 4.22 3.03
C THR A 171 15.49 3.40 4.13
N LEU A 172 15.66 2.08 4.07
CA LEU A 172 15.33 1.16 5.16
C LEU A 172 16.54 1.03 6.08
N GLU A 173 16.32 1.28 7.38
CA GLU A 173 17.31 1.02 8.41
C GLU A 173 17.01 -0.30 9.10
N LEU A 174 17.96 -1.23 9.02
CA LEU A 174 17.88 -2.54 9.64
C LEU A 174 18.96 -2.68 10.72
N GLU A 175 18.63 -3.31 11.83
CA GLU A 175 19.56 -3.60 12.92
C GLU A 175 19.87 -5.10 13.00
N PHE A 176 21.14 -5.43 13.22
CA PHE A 176 21.55 -6.82 13.37
C PHE A 176 21.13 -7.37 14.73
N SER A 177 20.46 -8.52 14.73
CA SER A 177 20.13 -9.23 15.96
C SER A 177 21.27 -10.19 16.35
N CYS A 178 21.90 -9.93 17.50
CA CYS A 178 22.97 -10.79 18.04
C CYS A 178 22.45 -12.11 18.62
N SER A 179 21.15 -12.29 18.82
CA SER A 179 20.60 -13.54 19.38
C SER A 179 20.61 -14.72 18.39
N VAL A 180 20.73 -14.45 17.08
CA VAL A 180 20.75 -15.49 16.02
C VAL A 180 22.19 -15.78 15.52
N LEU A 181 23.14 -14.90 15.82
CA LEU A 181 24.54 -15.02 15.36
C LEU A 181 25.41 -15.95 16.21
N LEU A 182 24.91 -16.45 17.35
CA LEU A 182 25.71 -17.24 18.30
C LEU A 182 25.83 -18.73 17.95
N ASP A 183 25.03 -19.27 17.02
CA ASP A 183 25.05 -20.71 16.71
C ASP A 183 26.08 -21.10 15.61
N ARG A 184 26.80 -20.14 15.01
CA ARG A 184 27.76 -20.39 13.92
C ARG A 184 29.01 -19.50 13.97
N ALA A 185 29.50 -19.16 15.16
CA ALA A 185 30.81 -18.54 15.29
C ALA A 185 31.89 -19.64 15.27
N GLU A 186 32.45 -19.95 14.10
CA GLU A 186 33.73 -20.65 14.03
C GLU A 186 34.82 -19.64 14.42
N LEU A 187 35.39 -19.84 15.62
CA LEU A 187 36.60 -19.15 16.03
C LEU A 187 37.79 -19.76 15.28
N PRO A 188 38.71 -18.94 14.73
CA PRO A 188 39.94 -19.41 14.09
C PRO A 188 40.92 -20.04 15.09
#